data_AF-A0A380CUI6-F1
#
_entry.id   AF-A0A380CUI6-F1
#
_cell.length_a   1.000
_cell.length_b   1.000
_cell.length_c   1.000
_cell.angle_alpha   90.00
_cell.angle_beta   90.00
_cell.angle_gamma   90.00
#
_symmetry.space_group_name_H-M   'P 1'
#
loop_
_entity.id
_entity.type
_entity.pdbx_description
1 polymer ?
#
loop_
_entity_poly.entity_id
_entity_poly.type
_entity_poly.pdbx_seq_one_letter_code
_entity_poly.pdbx_strand_id
1 'polypeptide(L)'
;MQSFRTELENPVVEQEIIDLEKKIRLFKEGKLPEEKFRSLRLARGVYGQRQPGVQMVRIKLPFGKVTFKQILKIADISDEYASRNLHFTTRQDIQIHYVSLDRTPELWAKLAEDDITLREACGNTVRNVTASATAGIDPNEPFDVSPYAHATFEYFFTQSGMCRNGT
;
A
#
# COMPACT_ATOMS: atom_id res chain seq x y z
N MET A 1 -5.39 -6.66 -22.71
CA MET A 1 -5.09 -5.57 -21.75
C MET A 1 -3.88 -4.84 -22.28
N GLN A 2 -3.99 -3.53 -22.50
CA GLN A 2 -2.87 -2.71 -22.92
C GLN A 2 -1.85 -2.68 -21.78
N SER A 3 -0.59 -2.96 -22.11
CA SER A 3 0.55 -2.82 -21.20
C SER A 3 0.62 -1.36 -20.75
N PHE A 4 0.26 -1.08 -19.50
CA PHE A 4 0.45 0.25 -18.91
C PHE A 4 1.96 0.46 -18.72
N ARG A 5 2.54 1.40 -19.46
CA ARG A 5 3.91 1.85 -19.19
C ARG A 5 3.86 2.83 -18.03
N THR A 6 4.49 2.47 -16.93
CA THR A 6 4.68 3.33 -15.75
C THR A 6 5.89 4.24 -15.97
N GLU A 7 5.71 5.55 -15.87
CA GLU A 7 6.81 6.53 -15.78
C GLU A 7 7.19 6.74 -14.31
N LEU A 8 7.44 5.65 -13.56
CA LEU A 8 7.77 5.73 -12.14
C LEU A 8 9.26 6.01 -11.95
N GLU A 9 9.58 6.98 -11.08
CA GLU A 9 10.98 7.28 -10.72
C GLU A 9 11.63 6.16 -9.90
N ASN A 10 10.84 5.34 -9.19
CA ASN A 10 11.34 4.25 -8.35
C ASN A 10 11.30 2.88 -9.09
N PRO A 11 12.47 2.37 -9.54
CA PRO A 11 12.53 1.13 -10.32
C PRO A 11 12.16 -0.12 -9.53
N VAL A 12 12.27 -0.08 -8.19
CA VAL A 12 11.89 -1.21 -7.33
C VAL A 12 10.37 -1.36 -7.30
N VAL A 13 9.66 -0.24 -7.11
CA VAL A 13 8.19 -0.22 -7.08
C VAL A 13 7.63 -0.66 -8.44
N GLU A 14 8.22 -0.18 -9.53
CA GLU A 14 7.84 -0.59 -10.88
C GLU A 14 7.97 -2.12 -11.06
N GLN A 15 9.08 -2.71 -10.65
CA GLN A 15 9.25 -4.17 -10.72
C GLN A 15 8.27 -4.94 -9.84
N GLU A 16 7.95 -4.43 -8.65
CA GLU A 16 6.97 -5.09 -7.78
C GLU A 16 5.54 -5.05 -8.34
N ILE A 17 5.18 -3.98 -9.05
CA ILE A 17 3.91 -3.83 -9.78
C ILE A 17 3.86 -4.82 -10.95
N ILE A 18 4.93 -4.90 -11.76
CA ILE A 18 5.03 -5.85 -12.87
C ILE A 18 4.97 -7.30 -12.36
N ASP A 19 5.63 -7.61 -11.23
CA ASP A 19 5.54 -8.93 -10.60
C ASP A 19 4.10 -9.21 -10.13
N LEU A 20 3.42 -8.24 -9.51
CA LEU A 20 2.01 -8.41 -9.11
C LEU A 20 1.13 -8.77 -10.31
N GLU A 21 1.24 -8.03 -11.41
CA GLU A 21 0.47 -8.28 -12.64
C GLU A 21 0.73 -9.69 -13.19
N LYS A 22 2.00 -10.08 -13.31
CA LYS A 22 2.39 -11.43 -13.76
C LYS A 22 1.80 -12.52 -12.87
N LYS A 23 1.79 -12.31 -11.55
CA LYS A 23 1.29 -13.29 -10.58
C LYS A 23 -0.23 -13.38 -10.58
N ILE A 24 -0.93 -12.27 -10.78
CA ILE A 24 -2.39 -12.26 -11.00
C ILE A 24 -2.72 -13.10 -12.24
N ARG A 25 -2.00 -12.91 -13.35
CA ARG A 25 -2.21 -13.70 -14.57
C ARG A 25 -1.99 -15.20 -14.32
N LEU A 26 -0.87 -15.58 -13.68
CA LEU A 26 -0.58 -16.99 -13.36
C LEU A 26 -1.62 -17.61 -12.42
N PHE A 27 -2.15 -16.82 -11.47
CA PHE A 27 -3.22 -17.27 -10.59
C PHE A 27 -4.52 -17.54 -11.37
N LYS A 28 -4.91 -16.64 -12.27
CA LYS A 28 -6.10 -16.81 -13.13
C LYS A 28 -5.96 -17.99 -14.10
N GLU A 29 -4.75 -18.31 -14.53
CA GLU A 29 -4.44 -19.49 -15.34
C GLU A 29 -4.36 -20.80 -14.52
N GLY A 30 -4.54 -20.75 -13.19
CA GLY A 30 -4.43 -21.93 -12.32
C GLY A 30 -3.00 -22.42 -12.09
N LYS A 31 -1.98 -21.66 -12.52
CA LYS A 31 -0.55 -22.00 -12.43
C LYS A 31 0.10 -21.56 -11.11
N LEU A 32 -0.59 -20.75 -10.31
CA LEU A 32 -0.11 -20.30 -9.00
C LEU A 32 -1.06 -20.76 -7.89
N PRO A 33 -0.58 -21.54 -6.90
CA PRO A 33 -1.40 -21.96 -5.77
C PRO A 33 -1.95 -20.76 -4.99
N GLU A 34 -3.19 -20.87 -4.50
CA GLU A 34 -3.88 -19.80 -3.79
C GLU A 34 -3.11 -19.29 -2.57
N GLU A 35 -2.55 -20.17 -1.76
CA GLU A 35 -1.73 -19.79 -0.59
C GLU A 35 -0.53 -18.91 -0.95
N LYS A 36 0.17 -19.27 -2.04
CA LYS A 36 1.31 -18.48 -2.53
C LYS A 36 0.86 -17.13 -3.07
N PHE A 37 -0.25 -17.11 -3.81
CA PHE A 37 -0.83 -15.88 -4.32
C PHE A 37 -1.32 -14.96 -3.21
N ARG A 38 -1.98 -15.53 -2.19
CA ARG A 38 -2.47 -14.83 -1.00
C ARG A 38 -1.34 -14.12 -0.27
N SER A 39 -0.25 -14.83 0.04
CA SER A 39 0.90 -14.21 0.70
C SER A 39 1.47 -13.04 -0.11
N LEU A 40 1.62 -13.24 -1.43
CA LEU A 40 2.17 -12.24 -2.35
C LEU A 40 1.36 -10.95 -2.44
N ARG A 41 0.04 -11.07 -2.60
CA ARG A 41 -0.87 -9.91 -2.73
C ARG A 41 -1.08 -9.20 -1.39
N LEU A 42 -1.05 -9.93 -0.27
CA LEU A 42 -1.12 -9.34 1.06
C LEU A 42 0.10 -8.44 1.35
N ALA A 43 1.31 -8.86 0.97
CA ALA A 43 2.50 -8.02 1.10
C ALA A 43 2.42 -6.69 0.31
N ARG A 44 1.49 -6.60 -0.65
CA ARG A 44 1.24 -5.42 -1.50
C ARG A 44 -0.08 -4.72 -1.15
N GLY A 45 -0.59 -4.94 0.06
CA GLY A 45 -1.80 -4.26 0.55
C GLY A 45 -3.12 -4.73 -0.09
N VAL A 46 -3.11 -5.77 -0.93
CA VAL A 46 -4.29 -6.28 -1.63
C VAL A 46 -4.90 -7.45 -0.86
N TYR A 47 -6.03 -7.20 -0.18
CA TYR A 47 -6.73 -8.16 0.67
C TYR A 47 -8.00 -8.71 0.00
N GLY A 48 -8.27 -10.01 0.19
CA GLY A 48 -9.44 -10.67 -0.39
C GLY A 48 -10.73 -10.19 0.26
N GLN A 49 -11.72 -9.83 -0.55
CA GLN A 49 -13.05 -9.53 -0.04
C GLN A 49 -13.93 -10.79 -0.10
N ARG A 50 -15.04 -10.80 0.66
CA ARG A 50 -16.05 -11.88 0.57
C ARG A 50 -16.71 -11.91 -0.82
N GLN A 51 -16.83 -10.76 -1.46
CA GLN A 51 -17.37 -10.63 -2.79
C GLN A 51 -16.36 -11.15 -3.84
N PRO A 52 -16.76 -12.05 -4.75
CA PRO A 52 -15.87 -12.58 -5.77
C PRO A 52 -15.28 -11.50 -6.68
N GLY A 53 -14.03 -11.69 -7.11
CA GLY A 53 -13.37 -10.83 -8.11
C GLY A 53 -12.88 -9.46 -7.61
N VAL A 54 -13.28 -9.05 -6.40
CA VAL A 54 -12.94 -7.74 -5.84
C VAL A 54 -12.12 -7.84 -4.55
N GLN A 55 -11.35 -6.79 -4.29
CA GLN A 55 -10.37 -6.71 -3.22
C GLN A 55 -10.58 -5.44 -2.39
N MET A 56 -10.13 -5.51 -1.14
CA MET A 56 -9.83 -4.31 -0.35
C MET A 56 -8.35 -3.98 -0.56
N VAL A 57 -8.06 -2.72 -0.84
CA VAL A 57 -6.68 -2.21 -0.94
C VAL A 57 -6.42 -1.30 0.25
N ARG A 58 -5.35 -1.59 1.00
CA ARG A 58 -4.90 -0.76 2.12
C ARG A 58 -3.72 0.10 1.70
N ILE A 59 -3.91 1.41 1.83
CA ILE A 59 -2.93 2.45 1.60
C ILE A 59 -2.22 2.74 2.92
N LYS A 60 -0.90 2.55 2.96
CA LYS A 60 -0.08 2.73 4.16
C LYS A 60 0.29 4.21 4.27
N LEU A 61 -0.11 4.84 5.37
CA LEU A 61 0.18 6.26 5.65
C LEU A 61 1.03 6.35 6.91
N PRO A 62 2.38 6.40 6.79
CA PRO A 62 3.28 6.44 7.93
C PRO A 62 2.85 7.50 8.93
N PHE A 63 2.60 7.07 10.18
CA PHE A 63 2.18 7.91 11.30
C PHE A 63 0.96 8.80 11.01
N GLY A 64 0.12 8.40 10.05
CA GLY A 64 -1.07 9.14 9.64
C GLY A 64 -0.77 10.42 8.85
N LYS A 65 0.50 10.65 8.46
CA LYS A 65 0.88 11.83 7.68
C LYS A 65 0.47 11.65 6.23
N VAL A 66 -0.22 12.65 5.72
CA VAL A 66 -0.69 12.71 4.35
C VAL A 66 -0.78 14.17 3.92
N THR A 67 -0.39 14.47 2.69
CA THR A 67 -0.53 15.81 2.12
C THR A 67 -1.91 15.99 1.49
N PHE A 68 -2.33 17.24 1.29
CA PHE A 68 -3.58 17.54 0.59
C PHE A 68 -3.62 16.93 -0.83
N LYS A 69 -2.49 17.01 -1.56
CA LYS A 69 -2.33 16.39 -2.89
C LYS A 69 -2.59 14.88 -2.84
N GLN A 70 -2.02 14.20 -1.85
CA GLN A 70 -2.19 12.76 -1.68
C GLN A 70 -3.62 12.37 -1.32
N ILE A 71 -4.32 13.14 -0.47
CA ILE A 71 -5.75 12.89 -0.19
C ILE A 71 -6.61 13.02 -1.45
N LEU A 72 -6.39 14.05 -2.27
CA LEU A 72 -7.10 14.20 -3.54
C LEU A 72 -6.84 13.02 -4.47
N LYS A 73 -5.57 12.61 -4.62
CA LYS A 73 -5.19 11.43 -5.41
C LYS A 73 -5.91 10.17 -4.91
N ILE A 74 -5.97 9.95 -3.61
CA ILE A 74 -6.65 8.79 -3.00
C ILE A 74 -8.16 8.83 -3.28
N ALA A 75 -8.77 10.01 -3.24
CA ALA A 75 -10.18 10.20 -3.57
C ALA A 75 -10.45 9.86 -5.05
N ASP A 76 -9.65 10.43 -5.98
CA ASP A 76 -9.76 10.14 -7.42
C ASP A 76 -9.60 8.64 -7.72
N ILE A 77 -8.64 7.99 -7.05
CA ILE A 77 -8.43 6.55 -7.15
C ILE A 77 -9.65 5.76 -6.64
N SER A 78 -10.28 6.19 -5.54
CA SER A 78 -11.48 5.55 -5.04
C SER A 78 -12.66 5.70 -6.01
N ASP A 79 -12.76 6.85 -6.67
CA ASP A 79 -13.81 7.15 -7.66
C ASP A 79 -13.67 6.33 -8.94
N GLU A 80 -12.44 6.09 -9.41
CA GLU A 80 -12.18 5.37 -10.66
C GLU A 80 -12.12 3.85 -10.47
N TYR A 81 -11.55 3.36 -9.36
CA TYR A 81 -11.21 1.94 -9.19
C TYR A 81 -12.00 1.22 -8.09
N ALA A 82 -12.69 1.95 -7.22
CA ALA A 82 -13.29 1.41 -6.01
C ALA A 82 -14.77 1.84 -5.87
N SER A 83 -15.30 1.83 -4.65
CA SER A 83 -16.69 2.17 -4.33
C SER A 83 -16.95 3.64 -4.00
N ARG A 84 -16.03 4.56 -4.34
CA ARG A 84 -16.09 6.01 -3.99
C ARG A 84 -16.06 6.32 -2.50
N ASN A 85 -15.82 5.32 -1.65
CA ASN A 85 -15.74 5.47 -0.21
C ASN A 85 -14.29 5.32 0.26
N LEU A 86 -13.88 6.18 1.19
CA LEU A 86 -12.61 6.07 1.90
C LEU A 86 -12.89 5.60 3.32
N HIS A 87 -12.27 4.49 3.72
CA HIS A 87 -12.39 3.96 5.07
C HIS A 87 -11.10 4.24 5.84
N PHE A 88 -11.13 5.25 6.71
CA PHE A 88 -10.06 5.53 7.66
C PHE A 88 -9.99 4.45 8.73
N THR A 89 -8.78 3.97 9.00
CA THR A 89 -8.58 2.85 9.92
C THR A 89 -8.13 3.31 11.30
N THR A 90 -8.28 2.43 12.29
CA THR A 90 -7.72 2.63 13.65
C THR A 90 -6.19 2.69 13.69
N ARG A 91 -5.51 2.40 12.58
CA ARG A 91 -4.05 2.51 12.43
C ARG A 91 -3.64 3.66 11.52
N GLN A 92 -4.50 4.67 11.34
CA GLN A 92 -4.23 5.87 10.54
C GLN A 92 -3.97 5.63 9.05
N ASP A 93 -4.18 4.40 8.56
CA ASP A 93 -4.20 4.07 7.13
C ASP A 93 -5.57 4.39 6.50
N ILE A 94 -5.63 4.35 5.17
CA ILE A 94 -6.88 4.39 4.39
C ILE A 94 -7.10 3.06 3.68
N GLN A 95 -8.34 2.58 3.67
CA GLN A 95 -8.76 1.43 2.88
C GLN A 95 -9.80 1.83 1.84
N ILE A 96 -9.66 1.29 0.64
CA ILE A 96 -10.65 1.36 -0.43
C ILE A 96 -11.11 -0.06 -0.77
N HIS A 97 -12.39 -0.21 -1.11
CA HIS A 97 -13.04 -1.51 -1.22
C HIS A 97 -13.64 -1.69 -2.62
N TYR A 98 -13.96 -2.94 -2.98
CA TYR A 98 -14.54 -3.30 -4.28
C TYR A 98 -13.60 -3.07 -5.47
N VAL A 99 -12.28 -3.11 -5.25
CA VAL A 99 -11.28 -2.93 -6.31
C VAL A 99 -11.16 -4.23 -7.11
N SER A 100 -11.31 -4.15 -8.44
CA SER A 100 -11.07 -5.31 -9.32
C SER A 100 -9.63 -5.80 -9.17
N LEU A 101 -9.44 -7.11 -8.95
CA LEU A 101 -8.11 -7.70 -8.81
C LEU A 101 -7.19 -7.36 -10.00
N ASP A 102 -7.75 -7.39 -11.22
CA ASP A 102 -7.01 -7.12 -12.47
C ASP A 102 -6.54 -5.67 -12.59
N ARG A 103 -7.21 -4.72 -11.92
CA ARG A 103 -6.84 -3.30 -11.93
C ARG A 103 -5.93 -2.90 -10.77
N THR A 104 -5.62 -3.81 -9.84
CA THR A 104 -4.73 -3.49 -8.70
C THR A 104 -3.32 -3.04 -9.10
N PRO A 105 -2.67 -3.55 -10.17
CA PRO A 105 -1.37 -3.04 -10.61
C PRO A 105 -1.45 -1.60 -11.13
N GLU A 106 -2.46 -1.29 -11.95
CA GLU A 106 -2.72 0.04 -12.52
C GLU A 106 -3.02 1.06 -11.42
N LEU A 107 -3.87 0.68 -10.45
CA LEU A 107 -4.16 1.49 -9.27
C LEU A 107 -2.90 1.80 -8.47
N TRP A 108 -2.06 0.78 -8.23
CA TRP A 108 -0.83 0.95 -7.46
C TRP A 108 0.17 1.86 -8.19
N ALA A 109 0.32 1.69 -9.51
CA ALA A 109 1.11 2.58 -10.34
C ALA A 109 0.71 4.05 -10.17
N LYS A 110 -0.58 4.36 -10.28
CA LYS A 110 -1.07 5.74 -10.12
C LYS A 110 -0.81 6.30 -8.72
N LEU A 111 -0.99 5.50 -7.66
CA LEU A 111 -0.68 5.93 -6.29
C LEU A 111 0.82 6.22 -6.11
N ALA A 112 1.68 5.40 -6.73
CA ALA A 112 3.12 5.55 -6.62
C ALA A 112 3.68 6.82 -7.28
N GLU A 113 2.96 7.44 -8.22
CA GLU A 113 3.30 8.74 -8.81
C GLU A 113 3.37 9.89 -7.77
N ASP A 114 2.66 9.73 -6.64
CA ASP A 114 2.59 10.72 -5.56
C ASP A 114 3.20 10.19 -4.25
N ASP A 115 4.15 9.25 -4.36
CA ASP A 115 4.83 8.58 -3.23
C ASP A 115 3.87 7.85 -2.26
N ILE A 116 2.70 7.44 -2.74
CA ILE A 116 1.72 6.70 -1.93
C ILE A 116 1.97 5.20 -2.08
N THR A 117 2.23 4.52 -0.96
CA THR A 117 2.60 3.10 -0.96
C THR A 117 1.51 2.17 -0.43
N LEU A 118 1.43 0.99 -1.05
CA LEU A 118 0.64 -0.16 -0.59
C LEU A 118 1.53 -1.24 0.08
N ARG A 119 2.85 -1.09 -0.02
CA ARG A 119 3.85 -2.09 0.39
C ARG A 119 3.75 -2.32 1.89
N GLU A 120 3.77 -3.59 2.27
CA GLU A 120 3.77 -4.04 3.66
C GLU A 120 2.60 -3.50 4.51
N ALA A 121 1.49 -3.10 3.87
CA ALA A 121 0.27 -2.68 4.57
C ALA A 121 -0.48 -3.88 5.20
N CYS A 122 -0.28 -5.07 4.63
CA CYS A 122 -0.88 -6.34 5.01
C CYS A 122 0.19 -7.46 4.99
N GLY A 123 -0.20 -8.67 5.41
CA GLY A 123 0.71 -9.82 5.48
C GLY A 123 1.50 -9.90 6.79
N ASN A 124 2.57 -10.71 6.77
CA ASN A 124 3.49 -10.95 7.89
C ASN A 124 4.63 -9.91 7.86
N THR A 125 4.26 -8.64 7.97
CA THR A 125 5.17 -7.49 7.96
C THR A 125 4.84 -6.56 9.12
N VAL A 126 5.72 -5.59 9.38
CA VAL A 126 5.41 -4.51 10.31
C VAL A 126 4.33 -3.62 9.69
N ARG A 127 3.19 -3.55 10.40
CA ARG A 127 2.04 -2.71 10.02
C ARG A 127 2.39 -1.23 10.16
N ASN A 128 1.45 -0.36 9.84
CA ASN A 128 1.68 1.08 9.95
C ASN A 128 2.16 1.48 11.36
N VAL A 129 3.19 2.31 11.41
CA VAL A 129 3.68 2.94 12.65
C VAL A 129 2.76 4.12 12.92
N THR A 130 2.08 4.14 14.06
CA THR A 130 1.12 5.20 14.42
C THR A 130 1.77 6.22 15.36
N ALA A 131 1.34 7.47 15.29
CA ALA A 131 1.76 8.53 16.20
C ALA A 131 0.58 9.42 16.60
N SER A 132 0.80 10.36 17.52
CA SER A 132 -0.21 11.37 17.85
C SER A 132 -0.60 12.16 16.60
N ALA A 133 -1.90 12.39 16.41
CA ALA A 133 -2.40 13.21 15.29
C ALA A 133 -2.04 14.70 15.44
N THR A 134 -1.63 15.13 16.63
CA THR A 134 -1.22 16.50 16.96
C THR A 134 0.27 16.62 17.25
N ALA A 135 1.07 15.59 16.92
CA ALA A 135 2.52 15.62 17.13
C ALA A 135 3.17 16.82 16.42
N GLY A 136 4.01 17.56 17.12
CA GLY A 136 4.72 18.74 16.63
C GLY A 136 3.89 20.03 16.62
N ILE A 137 2.62 19.99 17.01
CA ILE A 137 1.73 21.17 17.03
C ILE A 137 0.96 21.37 18.34
N ASP A 138 0.89 20.37 19.22
CA ASP A 138 0.24 20.49 20.52
C ASP A 138 1.17 21.20 21.52
N PRO A 139 0.81 22.39 22.05
CA PRO A 139 1.63 23.11 23.01
C PRO A 139 1.87 22.35 24.33
N ASN A 140 1.07 21.33 24.62
CA ASN A 140 1.16 20.52 25.83
C ASN A 140 1.86 19.17 25.59
N GLU A 141 2.34 18.88 24.37
CA GLU A 141 3.05 17.63 24.13
C GLU A 141 4.38 17.59 24.90
N PRO A 142 4.74 16.48 25.56
CA PRO A 142 6.03 16.38 26.24
C PRO A 142 7.23 16.54 25.29
N PHE A 143 7.11 16.04 24.06
CA PHE A 143 8.05 16.21 22.95
C PHE A 143 7.38 15.75 21.63
N ASP A 144 7.87 16.24 20.49
CA ASP A 144 7.41 15.80 19.16
C ASP A 144 7.89 14.38 18.84
N VAL A 145 6.94 13.46 18.71
CA VAL A 145 7.20 12.04 18.39
C VAL A 145 7.40 11.79 16.89
N SER A 146 7.07 12.75 16.02
CA SER A 146 7.07 12.59 14.55
C SER A 146 8.41 12.10 13.98
N PRO A 147 9.58 12.64 14.38
CA PRO A 147 10.88 12.17 13.88
C PRO A 147 11.15 10.69 14.21
N TYR A 148 10.74 10.24 15.39
CA TYR A 148 10.92 8.86 15.84
C TYR A 148 9.98 7.90 15.14
N ALA A 149 8.72 8.31 14.95
CA ALA A 149 7.74 7.53 14.22
C ALA A 149 8.16 7.33 12.75
N HIS A 150 8.66 8.40 12.12
CA HIS A 150 9.20 8.33 10.76
C HIS A 150 10.45 7.44 10.67
N ALA A 151 11.44 7.63 11.56
CA ALA A 151 12.64 6.78 11.57
C ALA A 151 12.32 5.29 11.81
N THR A 152 11.35 5.01 12.68
CA THR A 152 10.87 3.63 12.93
C THR A 152 10.20 3.05 11.68
N PHE A 153 9.38 3.84 10.99
CA PHE A 153 8.80 3.42 9.71
C PHE A 153 9.90 3.09 8.70
N GLU A 154 10.86 3.99 8.47
CA GLU A 154 11.96 3.80 7.52
C GLU A 154 12.79 2.55 7.83
N TYR A 155 13.09 2.30 9.11
CA TYR A 155 13.86 1.14 9.55
C TYR A 155 13.20 -0.20 9.18
N PHE A 156 11.88 -0.28 9.29
CA PHE A 156 11.15 -1.51 8.97
C PHE A 156 10.72 -1.59 7.50
N PHE A 157 10.46 -0.45 6.85
CA PHE A 157 9.98 -0.37 5.47
C PHE A 157 11.06 -0.70 4.43
N THR A 158 12.33 -0.51 4.76
CA THR A 158 13.47 -0.79 3.86
C THR A 158 13.85 -2.29 3.76
N GLN A 159 13.15 -3.20 4.45
CA GLN A 159 13.55 -4.62 4.59
C GLN A 159 12.96 -5.58 3.54
N SER A 160 12.16 -5.11 2.57
CA SER A 160 11.41 -6.01 1.65
C SER A 160 12.18 -6.50 0.42
N GLY A 161 13.49 -6.29 0.34
CA GLY A 161 14.34 -6.84 -0.71
C GLY A 161 15.71 -7.22 -0.17
N MET A 162 15.99 -8.53 -0.09
CA MET A 162 17.27 -9.15 0.28
C MET A 162 17.70 -9.05 1.76
N CYS A 163 18.06 -10.22 2.29
CA CYS A 163 18.89 -10.48 3.45
C CYS A 163 19.68 -9.29 4.00
N ARG A 164 19.57 -9.05 5.32
CA ARG A 164 20.77 -8.73 6.12
C ARG A 164 21.71 -9.94 6.06
N ASN A 165 22.49 -10.07 4.99
CA ASN A 165 23.77 -10.76 5.09
C ASN A 165 24.71 -9.79 5.81
N GLY A 166 25.08 -10.11 7.05
CA GLY A 166 26.09 -9.37 7.79
C GLY A 166 25.76 -9.09 9.25
N THR A 167 25.64 -10.16 10.04
CA THR A 167 26.55 -10.46 11.16
C THR A 167 26.61 -11.97 11.31
#